data_AF-A0A6M0ASN3-F1
#
_entry.id   AF-A0A6M0ASN3-F1
#
_cell.length_a   1.000
_cell.length_b   1.000
_cell.length_c   1.000
_cell.angle_alpha   90.00
_cell.angle_beta   90.00
_cell.angle_gamma   90.00
#
_symmetry.space_group_name_H-M   'P 1'
#
loop_
_entity.id
_entity.type
_entity.pdbx_description
1 polymer ?
#
loop_
_entity_poly.entity_id
_entity_poly.type
_entity_poly.pdbx_seq_one_letter_code
_entity_poly.pdbx_strand_id
1 'polypeptide(L)'
;MPRLNSNYLAGFPITIFSIGLIKKVLIADTAALYATPVFNAAASGELLTFYDAWSGALFYTFQLYFDFSGYSEMAIGAARMFGIKLPLNFNSPYKAVNISDFWRRWHITLSNFLRDYLYIPLGGNRKGELRRNLNLIITMLL
;
A
#
# COMPACT_ATOMS: atom_id res chain seq x y z
N MET A 1 17.66 7.48 3.52
CA MET A 1 17.18 7.21 2.14
C MET A 1 16.60 8.49 1.55
N PRO A 2 16.95 8.88 0.32
CA PRO A 2 16.53 10.15 -0.26
C PRO A 2 15.01 10.22 -0.41
N ARG A 3 14.40 11.37 -0.10
CA ARG A 3 12.99 11.64 -0.41
C ARG A 3 12.88 11.67 -1.94
N LEU A 4 12.04 10.81 -2.51
CA LEU A 4 11.75 10.80 -3.95
C LEU A 4 11.14 12.15 -4.34
N ASN A 5 11.96 13.03 -4.90
CA ASN A 5 11.55 14.36 -5.35
C ASN A 5 10.84 14.20 -6.70
N SER A 6 9.56 14.57 -6.77
CA SER A 6 8.68 14.38 -7.94
C SER A 6 9.20 15.02 -9.22
N ASN A 7 10.13 15.96 -9.11
CA ASN A 7 10.75 16.67 -10.22
C ASN A 7 11.77 15.83 -11.02
N TYR A 8 12.41 14.81 -10.43
CA TYR A 8 13.34 13.94 -11.19
C TYR A 8 12.64 12.78 -11.90
N LEU A 9 11.46 12.37 -11.43
CA LEU A 9 10.60 11.38 -12.09
C LEU A 9 9.80 12.00 -13.26
N ALA A 10 9.92 13.31 -13.48
CA ALA A 10 9.23 14.03 -14.54
C ALA A 10 9.73 13.69 -15.96
N GLY A 11 10.85 12.97 -16.11
CA GLY A 11 11.50 12.74 -17.41
C GLY A 11 11.22 11.41 -18.12
N PHE A 12 10.90 10.32 -17.41
CA PHE A 12 10.91 8.98 -18.03
C PHE A 12 9.73 8.09 -17.58
N PRO A 13 8.55 8.22 -18.24
CA PRO A 13 7.38 7.38 -17.98
C PRO A 13 7.68 5.87 -18.05
N ILE A 14 8.55 5.48 -18.98
CA ILE A 14 9.03 4.11 -19.16
C ILE A 14 9.80 3.64 -17.93
N THR A 15 10.67 4.45 -17.35
CA THR A 15 11.42 4.09 -16.14
C THR A 15 10.50 3.84 -14.96
N ILE A 16 9.47 4.67 -14.75
CA ILE A 16 8.48 4.47 -13.68
C ILE A 16 7.74 3.14 -13.90
N PHE A 17 7.32 2.88 -15.14
CA PHE A 17 6.68 1.62 -15.48
C PHE A 17 7.58 0.41 -15.23
N SER A 18 8.84 0.46 -15.69
CA SER A 18 9.82 -0.60 -15.50
C SER A 18 10.14 -0.86 -14.03
N ILE A 19 10.22 0.18 -13.19
CA ILE A 19 10.41 0.01 -11.74
C ILE A 19 9.21 -0.73 -11.14
N GLY A 20 7.98 -0.36 -11.52
CA GLY A 20 6.78 -1.04 -11.06
C GLY A 20 6.75 -2.51 -11.49
N LEU A 21 7.13 -2.78 -12.74
CA LEU A 21 7.23 -4.14 -13.29
C LEU A 21 8.29 -4.97 -12.55
N ILE A 22 9.46 -4.40 -12.26
CA ILE A 22 10.52 -5.06 -11.48
C ILE A 22 10.03 -5.41 -10.08
N LYS A 23 9.35 -4.49 -9.38
CA LYS A 23 8.79 -4.77 -8.06
C LYS A 23 7.78 -5.90 -8.09
N LYS A 24 6.91 -5.92 -9.10
CA LYS A 24 5.92 -6.99 -9.29
C LYS A 24 6.61 -8.33 -9.53
N VAL A 25 7.38 -8.43 -10.60
CA VAL A 25 7.90 -9.71 -11.11
C VAL A 25 9.06 -10.24 -10.26
N LEU A 26 10.01 -9.39 -9.86
CA LEU A 26 11.21 -9.87 -9.16
C LEU A 26 11.03 -9.96 -7.65
N ILE A 27 10.17 -9.14 -7.06
CA ILE A 27 10.02 -9.07 -5.60
C ILE A 27 8.70 -9.67 -5.15
N ALA A 28 7.57 -9.17 -5.65
CA ALA A 28 6.27 -9.61 -5.17
C ALA A 28 5.97 -11.08 -5.54
N ASP A 29 6.21 -11.46 -6.79
CA ASP A 29 5.97 -12.83 -7.25
C ASP A 29 6.96 -13.81 -6.59
N THR A 30 8.22 -13.42 -6.38
CA THR A 30 9.18 -14.21 -5.59
C THR A 30 8.73 -14.39 -4.13
N ALA A 31 8.25 -13.33 -3.49
CA ALA A 31 7.73 -13.42 -2.12
C ALA A 31 6.49 -14.31 -2.02
N ALA A 32 5.64 -14.33 -3.06
CA ALA A 32 4.49 -15.21 -3.13
C ALA A 32 4.87 -16.70 -3.10
N LEU A 33 5.99 -17.09 -3.70
CA LEU A 33 6.48 -18.48 -3.67
C LEU A 33 6.73 -18.99 -2.24
N TYR A 34 7.05 -18.10 -1.30
CA TYR A 34 7.25 -18.44 0.11
C TYR A 34 5.98 -18.22 0.96
N ALA A 35 5.19 -17.18 0.65
CA ALA A 35 3.97 -16.90 1.40
C ALA A 35 2.85 -17.91 1.11
N THR A 36 2.58 -18.19 -0.17
CA THR A 36 1.42 -18.97 -0.60
C THR A 36 1.37 -20.38 0.02
N PRO A 37 2.46 -21.16 0.07
CA PRO A 37 2.42 -22.49 0.69
C PRO A 37 2.01 -22.45 2.17
N VAL A 38 2.50 -21.47 2.94
CA VAL A 38 2.17 -21.31 4.37
C VAL A 38 0.69 -21.01 4.55
N PHE A 39 0.13 -20.09 3.77
CA PHE A 39 -1.31 -19.77 3.84
C PHE A 39 -2.18 -20.93 3.34
N ASN A 40 -1.72 -21.70 2.35
CA ASN A 40 -2.45 -22.89 1.88
C ASN A 40 -2.47 -23.99 2.95
N ALA A 41 -1.35 -24.25 3.63
CA ALA A 41 -1.29 -25.20 4.75
C ALA A 41 -2.18 -24.75 5.92
N ALA A 42 -2.20 -23.46 6.25
CA ALA A 42 -3.13 -22.93 7.26
C ALA A 42 -4.59 -23.16 6.85
N ALA A 43 -4.93 -22.95 5.57
CA ALA A 43 -6.28 -23.12 5.04
C ALA A 43 -6.73 -24.58 4.98
N SER A 44 -5.82 -25.54 4.80
CA SER A 44 -6.09 -26.98 4.87
C SER A 44 -6.24 -27.49 6.32
N GLY A 45 -6.04 -26.63 7.31
CA GLY A 45 -6.12 -26.98 8.73
C GLY A 45 -4.86 -27.63 9.29
N GLU A 46 -3.72 -27.52 8.57
CA GLU A 46 -2.44 -27.99 9.07
C GLU A 46 -1.94 -27.08 10.21
N LEU A 47 -1.28 -27.70 11.20
CA LEU A 47 -0.66 -26.97 12.29
C LEU A 47 0.64 -26.33 11.80
N LEU A 48 0.64 -25.01 11.67
CA LEU A 48 1.85 -24.26 11.36
C LEU A 48 2.78 -24.20 12.56
N THR A 49 4.08 -24.39 12.33
CA THR A 49 5.06 -24.07 13.36
C THR A 49 5.15 -22.55 13.54
N PHE A 50 5.73 -22.11 14.66
CA PHE A 50 5.99 -20.69 14.91
C PHE A 50 6.78 -20.04 13.76
N TYR A 51 7.80 -20.73 13.23
CA TYR A 51 8.63 -20.20 12.15
C TYR A 51 7.89 -20.12 10.82
N ASP A 52 7.04 -21.09 10.51
CA ASP A 52 6.22 -21.07 9.29
C ASP A 52 5.24 -19.90 9.33
N ALA A 53 4.51 -19.75 10.44
CA ALA A 53 3.54 -18.67 10.60
C ALA A 53 4.18 -17.28 10.48
N TRP A 54 5.32 -17.05 11.15
CA TRP A 54 6.01 -15.76 11.07
C TRP A 54 6.66 -15.49 9.72
N SER A 55 7.29 -16.50 9.09
CA SER A 55 7.89 -16.33 7.77
C SER A 55 6.83 -16.07 6.71
N GLY A 56 5.72 -16.83 6.72
CA GLY A 56 4.59 -16.61 5.83
C GLY A 56 4.01 -15.20 5.97
N ALA A 57 3.81 -14.72 7.20
CA ALA A 57 3.32 -13.36 7.45
C ALA A 57 4.27 -12.28 6.91
N LEU A 58 5.59 -12.45 7.09
CA LEU A 58 6.59 -11.51 6.58
C LEU A 58 6.68 -11.51 5.06
N PHE A 59 6.74 -12.68 4.43
CA PHE A 59 6.74 -12.78 2.96
C PHE A 59 5.46 -12.24 2.36
N TYR A 60 4.31 -12.51 2.96
CA TYR A 60 3.04 -11.95 2.52
C TYR A 60 3.01 -10.42 2.66
N THR A 61 3.61 -9.87 3.73
CA THR A 61 3.73 -8.42 3.90
C THR A 61 4.51 -7.78 2.73
N PHE A 62 5.62 -8.40 2.33
CA PHE A 62 6.40 -7.94 1.17
C PHE A 62 5.64 -8.13 -0.13
N GLN A 63 5.04 -9.30 -0.36
CA GLN A 63 4.22 -9.59 -1.53
C GLN A 63 3.15 -8.51 -1.68
N LEU A 64 2.32 -8.30 -0.65
CA LEU A 64 1.22 -7.34 -0.65
C LEU A 64 1.72 -5.92 -0.98
N TYR A 65 2.79 -5.47 -0.35
CA TYR A 65 3.31 -4.13 -0.59
C TYR A 65 3.88 -3.94 -2.01
N PHE A 66 4.76 -4.84 -2.45
CA PHE A 66 5.42 -4.70 -3.74
C PHE A 66 4.49 -4.94 -4.92
N ASP A 67 3.46 -5.78 -4.74
CA ASP A 67 2.41 -6.01 -5.71
C ASP A 67 1.59 -4.73 -5.96
N PHE A 68 0.98 -4.18 -4.91
CA PHE A 68 0.16 -2.96 -5.00
C PHE A 68 0.98 -1.72 -5.40
N SER A 69 2.18 -1.57 -4.84
CA SER A 69 3.09 -0.49 -5.23
C SER A 69 3.54 -0.64 -6.68
N GLY A 70 3.81 -1.87 -7.14
CA GLY A 70 4.21 -2.15 -8.52
C GLY A 70 3.12 -1.79 -9.52
N TYR A 71 1.88 -2.22 -9.27
CA TYR A 71 0.72 -1.83 -10.08
C TYR A 71 0.50 -0.33 -10.12
N SER A 72 0.61 0.35 -8.97
CA SER A 72 0.44 1.80 -8.92
C SER A 72 1.50 2.54 -9.74
N GLU A 73 2.76 2.12 -9.69
CA GLU A 73 3.84 2.71 -10.49
C GLU A 73 3.70 2.40 -11.98
N MET A 74 3.30 1.18 -12.36
CA MET A 74 2.97 0.86 -13.75
C MET A 74 1.82 1.73 -14.26
N ALA A 75 0.76 1.94 -13.49
CA ALA A 75 -0.35 2.83 -13.85
C ALA A 75 0.11 4.29 -14.03
N ILE A 76 0.95 4.80 -13.12
CA ILE A 76 1.51 6.15 -13.22
C ILE A 76 2.42 6.28 -14.46
N GLY A 77 3.29 5.30 -14.70
CA GLY A 77 4.16 5.25 -15.87
C GLY A 77 3.37 5.26 -17.16
N ALA A 78 2.37 4.37 -17.29
CA ALA A 78 1.48 4.29 -18.45
C ALA A 78 0.71 5.60 -18.65
N ALA A 79 0.04 6.12 -17.61
CA ALA A 79 -0.69 7.38 -17.71
C ALA A 79 0.19 8.55 -18.18
N ARG A 80 1.43 8.61 -17.69
CA ARG A 80 2.40 9.63 -18.10
C ARG A 80 2.83 9.51 -19.56
N MET A 81 2.85 8.31 -20.15
CA MET A 81 3.08 8.13 -21.59
C MET A 81 1.97 8.78 -22.42
N PHE A 82 0.73 8.82 -21.89
CA PHE A 82 -0.41 9.50 -22.51
C PHE A 82 -0.57 10.98 -22.06
N GLY A 83 0.43 11.56 -21.40
CA GLY A 83 0.37 12.94 -20.91
C GLY A 83 -0.51 13.16 -19.67
N ILE A 84 -1.03 12.09 -19.06
CA ILE A 84 -1.90 12.14 -17.88
C ILE A 84 -1.05 12.08 -16.61
N LYS A 85 -1.29 13.00 -15.67
CA LYS A 85 -0.58 13.04 -14.39
C LYS A 85 -1.43 12.40 -13.28
N LEU A 86 -1.12 11.15 -12.94
CA LEU A 86 -1.71 10.48 -11.78
C LEU A 86 -0.94 10.83 -10.47
N PRO A 87 -1.65 10.90 -9.33
CA PRO A 87 -1.02 11.06 -8.01
C PRO A 87 -0.26 9.79 -7.59
N LEU A 88 0.75 9.95 -6.73
CA LEU A 88 1.47 8.84 -6.13
C LEU A 88 0.58 8.10 -5.12
N ASN A 89 0.62 6.77 -5.15
CA ASN A 89 -0.19 5.95 -4.27
C ASN A 89 0.56 5.41 -3.04
N PHE A 90 1.88 5.27 -3.13
CA PHE A 90 2.72 4.77 -2.05
C PHE A 90 3.95 5.66 -1.83
N ASN A 91 4.34 5.87 -0.58
CA ASN A 91 5.51 6.69 -0.20
C ASN A 91 6.29 6.08 0.97
N SER A 92 6.99 4.96 0.72
CA SER A 92 7.78 4.22 1.73
C SER A 92 7.00 4.03 3.06
N PRO A 93 5.85 3.33 3.04
CA PRO A 93 4.96 3.23 4.20
C PRO A 93 5.63 2.59 5.42
N TYR A 94 6.50 1.59 5.24
CA TYR A 94 7.24 0.96 6.35
C TYR A 94 8.34 1.83 6.98
N LYS A 95 8.57 3.05 6.48
CA LYS A 95 9.41 4.06 7.15
C LYS A 95 8.60 5.03 8.01
N ALA A 96 7.31 4.78 8.18
CA ALA A 96 6.45 5.61 9.00
C ALA A 96 6.88 5.58 10.47
N VAL A 97 6.82 6.73 11.13
CA VAL A 97 7.17 6.84 12.56
C VAL A 97 6.00 6.53 13.50
N ASN A 98 4.77 6.43 12.96
CA ASN A 98 3.57 6.02 13.68
C ASN A 98 2.47 5.57 12.70
N ILE A 99 1.37 5.03 13.21
CA ILE A 99 0.26 4.52 12.39
C ILE A 99 -0.41 5.59 11.53
N SER A 100 -0.50 6.83 12.00
CA SER A 100 -1.07 7.92 11.21
C SER A 100 -0.17 8.28 10.03
N ASP A 101 1.15 8.30 10.22
CA ASP A 101 2.13 8.50 9.15
C ASP A 101 2.13 7.32 8.16
N PHE A 102 1.88 6.09 8.64
CA PHE A 102 1.73 4.91 7.76
C PHE A 102 0.57 5.10 6.78
N TRP A 103 -0.62 5.44 7.28
CA TRP A 103 -1.79 5.68 6.42
C TRP A 103 -1.65 6.90 5.49
N ARG A 104 -0.78 7.86 5.81
CA ARG A 104 -0.44 8.97 4.90
C ARG A 104 0.52 8.56 3.77
N ARG A 105 1.08 7.36 3.84
CA ARG A 105 2.09 6.82 2.90
C ARG A 105 1.62 5.55 2.19
N TRP A 106 0.61 4.89 2.72
CA TRP A 106 0.02 3.67 2.20
C TRP A 106 -1.29 4.01 1.47
N HIS A 107 -1.42 3.58 0.21
CA HIS A 107 -2.64 3.74 -0.60
C HIS A 107 -3.26 5.16 -0.52
N ILE A 108 -2.43 6.17 -0.80
CA ILE A 108 -2.69 7.59 -0.55
C ILE A 108 -3.98 8.07 -1.23
N THR A 109 -4.28 7.61 -2.46
CA THR A 109 -5.49 8.05 -3.16
C THR A 109 -6.76 7.54 -2.46
N LEU A 110 -6.76 6.27 -2.03
CA LEU A 110 -7.87 5.69 -1.26
C LEU A 110 -8.00 6.37 0.10
N SER A 111 -6.90 6.59 0.83
CA SER A 111 -6.94 7.28 2.12
C SER A 111 -7.47 8.71 1.99
N ASN A 112 -7.15 9.41 0.91
CA ASN A 112 -7.74 10.72 0.60
C ASN A 112 -9.23 10.59 0.28
N PHE A 113 -9.63 9.60 -0.52
CA PHE A 113 -11.05 9.36 -0.83
C PHE A 113 -11.87 9.08 0.44
N LEU A 114 -11.43 8.16 1.29
CA LEU A 114 -12.09 7.87 2.57
C LEU A 114 -12.13 9.09 3.48
N ARG A 115 -11.06 9.88 3.53
CA ARG A 115 -11.06 11.14 4.30
C ARG A 115 -12.12 12.11 3.78
N ASP A 116 -12.13 12.36 2.47
CA ASP A 116 -12.87 13.46 1.87
C ASP A 116 -14.36 13.11 1.68
N TYR A 117 -14.67 11.84 1.42
CA TYR A 117 -16.04 11.38 1.11
C TYR A 117 -16.73 10.61 2.23
N LEU A 118 -16.00 10.15 3.25
CA LEU A 118 -16.60 9.41 4.37
C LEU A 118 -16.32 10.13 5.70
N TYR A 119 -15.06 10.33 6.06
CA TYR A 119 -14.68 10.87 7.36
C TYR A 119 -15.13 12.33 7.59
N ILE A 120 -14.90 13.23 6.62
CA ILE A 120 -15.31 14.63 6.72
C ILE A 120 -16.84 14.77 6.77
N PRO A 121 -17.62 14.10 5.89
CA PRO A 121 -19.09 14.09 5.97
C PRO A 121 -19.66 13.56 7.29
N LEU A 122 -19.00 12.59 7.94
CA LEU A 122 -19.39 12.09 9.28
C LEU A 122 -19.14 13.09 10.42
N GLY A 123 -18.56 14.25 10.12
CA GLY A 123 -18.29 15.35 11.07
C GLY A 123 -16.83 15.46 11.49
N GLY A 124 -15.95 14.61 10.95
CA GLY A 124 -14.50 14.63 11.19
C GLY A 124 -14.14 14.75 12.66
N ASN A 125 -13.36 15.78 13.00
CA ASN A 125 -12.89 16.08 14.36
C ASN A 125 -13.75 17.09 15.14
N ARG A 126 -14.90 17.52 14.61
CA ARG A 126 -15.61 18.73 15.11
C ARG A 126 -16.43 18.51 16.38
N LYS A 127 -16.78 17.26 16.75
CA LYS A 127 -17.74 16.94 17.83
C LYS A 127 -17.12 16.23 19.05
N GLY A 128 -15.85 16.55 19.35
CA GLY A 128 -15.12 15.96 20.49
C GLY A 128 -14.54 14.57 20.21
N GLU A 129 -13.82 14.03 21.20
CA GLU A 129 -12.98 12.83 21.02
C GLU A 129 -13.76 11.55 20.75
N LEU A 130 -14.91 11.36 21.42
CA LEU A 130 -15.74 10.17 21.23
C LEU A 130 -16.28 10.08 19.78
N ARG A 131 -16.81 11.19 19.26
CA ARG A 131 -17.28 11.28 17.87
C ARG A 131 -16.13 11.11 16.88
N ARG A 132 -14.95 11.67 17.16
CA ARG A 132 -13.75 11.44 16.35
C ARG A 132 -13.42 9.94 16.25
N ASN A 133 -13.36 9.25 17.38
CA ASN A 133 -12.99 7.83 17.42
C ASN A 133 -14.03 6.96 16.70
N LEU A 134 -15.33 7.24 16.90
CA LEU A 134 -16.41 6.56 16.16
C LEU A 134 -16.31 6.81 14.65
N ASN A 135 -16.10 8.06 14.23
CA ASN A 135 -15.94 8.39 12.81
C ASN A 135 -14.74 7.67 12.18
N LEU A 136 -13.63 7.54 12.92
CA LEU A 136 -12.46 6.78 12.48
C LEU A 136 -12.77 5.29 12.32
N ILE A 137 -13.45 4.68 13.29
CA ILE A 137 -13.85 3.27 13.21
C ILE A 137 -14.78 3.04 12.02
N ILE A 138 -15.81 3.87 11.85
CA ILE A 138 -16.74 3.76 10.72
C ILE A 138 -16.00 3.89 9.39
N THR A 139 -15.07 4.85 9.29
CA THR A 139 -14.31 5.08 8.05
C THR A 139 -13.37 3.93 7.69
N MET A 140 -12.85 3.20 8.68
CA MET A 140 -11.94 2.06 8.47
C MET A 140 -12.67 0.72 8.36
N LEU A 141 -13.92 0.64 8.83
CA LEU A 141 -14.76 -0.56 8.75
C LEU A 141 -15.41 -0.72 7.36
N LEU A 142 -15.73 0.40 6.70
CA LEU A 142 -16.32 0.47 5.37
C LEU A 142 -15.25 0.41 4.28
#